data_AF-A0A5K1BL05-F1
#
_entry.id   AF-A0A5K1BL05-F1
#
_cell.length_a   1.000
_cell.length_b   1.000
_cell.length_c   1.000
_cell.angle_alpha   90.00
_cell.angle_beta   90.00
_cell.angle_gamma   90.00
#
_symmetry.space_group_name_H-M   'P 1'
#
loop_
_entity.id
_entity.type
_entity.pdbx_description
1 polymer ?
#
loop_
_entity_poly.entity_id
_entity_poly.type
_entity_poly.pdbx_seq_one_letter_code
_entity_poly.pdbx_strand_id
1 'polypeptide(L)' 'VLLYSAVPSYSAKSVDRGSWSDCVDHVFDETCTNLRVYERHTKDVDEAAVKGFN' A
#
# COMPACT_ATOMS: atom_id res chain seq x y z
N VAL A 1 -18.45 -10.42 -14.31
CA VAL A 1 -17.37 -11.25 -13.74
C VAL A 1 -16.19 -10.34 -13.50
N LEU A 2 -15.98 -9.86 -12.27
CA LEU A 2 -14.83 -9.03 -11.93
C LEU A 2 -13.74 -9.95 -11.40
N LEU A 3 -12.69 -10.12 -12.20
CA LEU A 3 -11.50 -10.89 -11.86
C LEU A 3 -10.65 -10.07 -10.89
N TYR A 4 -10.76 -10.38 -9.60
CA TYR A 4 -9.74 -9.99 -8.62
C TYR A 4 -8.49 -10.84 -8.89
N SER A 5 -7.69 -10.44 -9.88
CA SER A 5 -6.40 -11.10 -10.14
C SER A 5 -5.49 -10.82 -8.94
N ALA A 6 -4.97 -11.89 -8.35
CA ALA A 6 -4.18 -11.87 -7.13
C ALA A 6 -3.02 -10.86 -7.20
N VAL A 7 -3.00 -9.89 -6.28
CA VAL A 7 -1.86 -9.01 -6.06
C VAL A 7 -0.75 -9.87 -5.44
N PRO A 8 0.46 -9.92 -6.03
CA PRO A 8 1.59 -10.66 -5.47
C PRO A 8 1.89 -10.17 -4.05
N SER A 9 1.94 -11.09 -3.09
CA SER A 9 2.40 -10.80 -1.73
C SER A 9 3.86 -10.33 -1.80
N TYR A 10 4.09 -9.04 -1.52
CA TYR A 10 5.43 -8.47 -1.46
C TYR A 10 6.08 -8.89 -0.14
N SER A 11 6.89 -9.95 -0.17
CA SER A 11 7.77 -10.30 0.96
C SER A 11 8.97 -9.36 0.96
N ALA A 12 8.86 -8.28 1.74
CA ALA A 12 9.99 -7.40 2.01
C ALA A 12 11.00 -8.17 2.87
N LYS A 13 12.05 -8.72 2.24
CA LYS A 13 13.15 -9.31 2.99
C LYS A 13 13.76 -8.23 3.90
N SER A 14 13.96 -8.56 5.16
CA SER A 14 14.64 -7.72 6.15
C SER A 14 16.06 -7.44 5.66
N VAL A 15 16.23 -6.31 4.97
CA VAL A 15 17.55 -5.71 4.73
C VAL A 15 18.05 -5.24 6.09
N ASP A 16 19.27 -5.63 6.47
CA ASP A 16 19.96 -5.12 7.66
C ASP A 16 19.91 -3.58 7.62
N ARG A 17 19.05 -3.01 8.49
CA ARG A 17 18.84 -1.57 8.60
C ARG A 17 20.10 -0.95 9.19
N GLY A 18 21.04 -0.59 8.31
CA GLY A 18 21.92 0.54 8.56
C GLY A 18 21.08 1.75 8.98
N SER A 19 21.62 2.60 9.86
CA SER A 19 20.92 3.71 10.53
C SER A 19 20.35 4.73 9.54
N TRP A 20 19.21 4.42 8.94
CA TRP A 20 18.36 5.34 8.22
C TRP A 20 17.06 5.44 9.03
N SER A 21 16.80 6.63 9.57
CA SER A 21 15.49 6.94 10.12
C SER A 21 14.55 7.10 8.93
N ASP A 22 13.87 6.03 8.56
CA ASP A 22 12.91 6.03 7.46
C ASP A 22 11.73 6.97 7.82
N CYS A 23 11.80 8.23 7.38
CA CYS A 23 10.71 9.20 7.48
C CYS A 23 9.63 8.84 6.43
N VAL A 24 8.89 7.77 6.69
CA VAL A 24 7.77 7.33 5.85
C VAL A 24 6.45 7.65 6.54
N ASP A 25 5.43 7.99 5.74
CA ASP A 25 4.09 8.29 6.26
C ASP A 25 3.45 7.08 6.96
N HIS A 26 3.78 5.86 6.51
CA HIS A 26 3.34 4.64 7.15
C HIS A 26 4.21 3.42 6.82
N VAL A 27 4.33 2.49 7.77
CA VAL A 27 4.94 1.17 7.59
C VAL A 27 3.87 0.11 7.83
N PHE A 28 3.71 -0.81 6.88
CA PHE A 28 2.86 -1.98 7.04
C PHE A 28 3.67 -3.18 7.53
N ASP A 29 3.10 -3.97 8.42
CA ASP A 29 3.67 -5.25 8.83
C ASP A 29 3.21 -6.40 7.91
N GLU A 30 3.78 -7.59 8.12
CA GLU A 30 3.52 -8.79 7.32
C GLU A 30 2.08 -9.33 7.45
N THR A 31 1.34 -8.91 8.46
CA THR A 31 -0.07 -9.31 8.66
C THR A 31 -1.05 -8.37 7.94
N CYS A 32 -0.55 -7.26 7.41
CA CYS A 32 -1.37 -6.30 6.68
C CYS A 32 -1.96 -6.93 5.42
N THR A 33 -3.25 -6.67 5.18
CA THR A 33 -3.95 -7.14 4.00
C THR A 33 -3.87 -6.11 2.87
N ASN A 34 -3.94 -6.58 1.62
CA ASN A 34 -4.02 -5.69 0.45
C ASN A 34 -5.20 -4.72 0.52
N LEU A 35 -6.32 -5.14 1.15
CA LEU A 35 -7.47 -4.27 1.38
C LEU A 35 -7.09 -3.07 2.27
N ARG A 36 -6.33 -3.31 3.35
CA ARG A 36 -5.89 -2.21 4.23
C ARG A 36 -4.91 -1.26 3.56
N VAL A 37 -4.07 -1.77 2.66
CA VAL A 37 -3.17 -0.93 1.85
C VAL A 37 -3.99 -0.04 0.90
N TYR A 38 -4.96 -0.64 0.19
CA TYR A 38 -5.85 0.08 -0.73
C TYR A 38 -6.67 1.15 -0.02
N GLU A 39 -7.33 0.80 1.08
CA GLU A 39 -8.17 1.73 1.85
C GLU A 39 -7.37 2.94 2.35
N ARG A 40 -6.10 2.75 2.72
CA ARG A 40 -5.26 3.81 3.27
C ARG A 40 -4.64 4.72 2.21
N HIS A 41 -4.20 4.17 1.08
CA HIS A 41 -3.39 4.92 0.10
C HIS A 41 -4.11 5.23 -1.20
N THR A 42 -5.10 4.44 -1.58
CA THR A 42 -5.68 4.49 -2.93
C THR A 42 -7.10 5.01 -2.91
N LYS A 43 -7.88 4.69 -1.87
CA LYS A 43 -9.29 5.08 -1.78
C LYS A 43 -9.53 6.58 -2.01
N ASP A 44 -8.79 7.43 -1.29
CA ASP A 44 -8.99 8.88 -1.38
C ASP A 44 -8.51 9.44 -2.73
N VAL A 45 -7.48 8.83 -3.33
CA VAL A 45 -6.98 9.18 -4.66
C VAL A 45 -8.02 8.83 -5.72
N ASP A 46 -8.63 7.64 -5.64
CA ASP A 46 -9.70 7.23 -6.56
C ASP A 46 -10.93 8.13 -6.42
N GLU A 47 -11.31 8.49 -5.19
CA GLU A 47 -12.40 9.45 -4.95
C GLU A 47 -12.09 10.84 -5.52
N ALA A 48 -10.83 11.28 -5.46
CA ALA A 48 -10.38 12.53 -6.07
C ALA A 48 -10.42 12.46 -7.60
N ALA A 49 -10.00 11.33 -8.19
CA ALA A 49 -10.05 11.10 -9.63
C ALA A 49 -11.48 11.11 -10.16
N VAL A 50 -12.43 10.49 -9.44
CA VAL A 50 -13.87 10.55 -9.79
C VAL A 50 -14.40 11.99 -9.75
N LYS A 51 -13.86 12.83 -8.89
CA LYS A 51 -14.19 14.27 -8.80
C LYS A 51 -13.44 15.12 -9.85
N GLY A 52 -12.62 14.51 -10.71
CA GLY A 52 -11.90 15.17 -11.79
C GLY A 52 -10.57 15.80 -11.40
N PHE A 53 -10.01 15.43 -10.24
CA PHE A 53 -8.68 15.85 -9.82
C PHE A 53 -7.61 14.85 -10.31
N ASN A 54 -6.41 15.36 -10.62
CA ASN A 54 -5.23 14.57 -10.99
C ASN A 54 -4.14 14.72 -9.93
#